data_AF-A0A662SR05-F1
#
_entry.id   AF-A0A662SR05-F1
#
_cell.length_a   1.000
_cell.length_b   1.000
_cell.length_c   1.000
_cell.angle_alpha   90.00
_cell.angle_beta   90.00
_cell.angle_gamma   90.00
#
_symmetry.space_group_name_H-M   'P 1'
#
loop_
_entity.id
_entity.type
_entity.pdbx_description
1 polymer ?
#
loop_
_entity_poly.entity_id
_entity_poly.type
_entity_poly.pdbx_seq_one_letter_code
_entity_poly.pdbx_strand_id
1 'polypeptide(L)'
;MSEIDVYKKLAKLEKALREGKITEETYKELKAKYSSGLEIKHYYSERWNFSIEYPGNWGIFLENESADPWIIPVAVASEMGRGKTGFIVNVQGREILAKYTVMFVGPDGRMRKQPTNPQEFIELAEDELIRSFPNLHFYAEEEIQLLGKPAVKLVYSYDSQKGRTKEQSITYFGVGVTFQFICESPESDFEYWEPVFEYIINSFRIGRGIVETPSKLPSLKEMSPVELYNAGASMYKEAKYEKAKEYFKRCYQAGMYRMQAAYAMALCDVQLGRKPEIPKELRGQEDETGAVYVSSNLACYLIEEGHTATLKRVAKGSEVHARIKGIRYIIRTSTDPLTGGFVHFVSRQKGEEEIEIYPFSRVTLTETDRYLISLVKNASSLPLCPLPVDGLMMMEES
;
A
#
# COMPACT_ATOMS: atom_id res chain seq x y z
N MET A 1 -18.41 -13.82 -30.35
CA MET A 1 -18.51 -12.84 -29.24
C MET A 1 -17.32 -11.91 -29.40
N SER A 2 -17.53 -10.60 -29.42
CA SER A 2 -16.38 -9.68 -29.53
C SER A 2 -15.52 -9.77 -28.27
N GLU A 3 -14.25 -9.36 -28.35
CA GLU A 3 -13.35 -9.30 -27.19
C GLU A 3 -13.93 -8.39 -26.08
N ILE A 4 -14.51 -7.25 -26.46
CA ILE A 4 -15.16 -6.33 -25.53
C ILE A 4 -16.38 -6.96 -24.83
N ASP A 5 -17.16 -7.78 -25.53
CA ASP A 5 -18.28 -8.51 -24.89
C ASP A 5 -17.79 -9.50 -23.83
N VAL A 6 -16.60 -10.10 -24.02
CA VAL A 6 -15.95 -10.95 -23.02
C VAL A 6 -15.58 -10.12 -21.80
N TYR A 7 -14.90 -8.99 -21.98
CA TYR A 7 -14.52 -8.10 -20.87
C TYR A 7 -15.73 -7.57 -20.10
N LYS A 8 -16.82 -7.24 -20.79
CA LYS A 8 -18.08 -6.85 -20.15
C LYS A 8 -18.65 -7.95 -19.25
N LYS A 9 -18.53 -9.22 -19.63
CA LYS A 9 -18.93 -10.36 -18.79
C LYS A 9 -17.97 -10.56 -17.63
N LEU A 10 -16.66 -10.46 -17.86
CA LEU A 10 -15.64 -10.59 -16.81
C LEU A 10 -15.78 -9.48 -15.76
N ALA A 11 -15.97 -8.22 -16.17
CA ALA A 11 -16.20 -7.10 -15.26
C ALA A 11 -17.40 -7.34 -14.33
N LYS A 12 -18.53 -7.81 -14.89
CA LYS A 12 -19.72 -8.19 -14.11
C LYS A 12 -19.44 -9.35 -13.15
N LEU A 13 -18.66 -10.33 -13.59
CA LEU A 13 -18.30 -11.50 -12.79
C LEU A 13 -17.41 -11.11 -11.59
N GLU A 14 -16.39 -10.27 -11.83
CA GLU A 14 -15.52 -9.72 -10.79
C GLU A 14 -16.31 -8.94 -9.73
N LYS A 15 -17.21 -8.06 -10.19
CA LYS A 15 -18.09 -7.30 -9.31
C LYS A 15 -18.99 -8.22 -8.48
N ALA A 16 -19.58 -9.25 -9.09
CA ALA A 16 -20.42 -10.21 -8.38
C ALA A 16 -19.67 -11.00 -7.31
N LEU A 17 -18.43 -11.45 -7.59
CA LEU A 17 -17.58 -12.09 -6.59
C LEU A 17 -17.30 -11.15 -5.42
N ARG A 18 -16.89 -9.90 -5.72
CA ARG A 18 -16.56 -8.89 -4.71
C ARG A 18 -17.73 -8.56 -3.80
N GLU A 19 -18.93 -8.48 -4.37
CA GLU A 19 -20.18 -8.22 -3.63
C GLU A 19 -20.70 -9.46 -2.88
N GLY A 20 -19.96 -10.58 -2.90
CA GLY A 20 -20.36 -11.83 -2.24
C GLY A 20 -21.60 -12.49 -2.86
N LYS A 21 -21.96 -12.12 -4.10
CA LYS A 21 -23.13 -12.66 -4.80
C LYS A 21 -22.89 -14.05 -5.39
N ILE A 22 -21.63 -14.43 -5.54
CA ILE A 22 -21.18 -15.75 -6.02
C ILE A 22 -20.01 -16.25 -5.17
N THR A 23 -19.81 -17.56 -5.12
CA THR A 23 -18.66 -18.17 -4.41
C THR A 23 -17.39 -18.10 -5.24
N GLU A 24 -16.23 -18.31 -4.60
CA GLU A 24 -14.94 -18.40 -5.31
C GLU A 24 -14.93 -19.55 -6.32
N GLU A 25 -15.54 -20.69 -6.02
CA GLU A 25 -15.63 -21.84 -6.94
C GLU A 25 -16.46 -21.49 -8.18
N THR A 26 -17.62 -20.86 -7.97
CA THR A 26 -18.50 -20.41 -9.06
C THR A 26 -17.79 -19.39 -9.94
N TYR A 27 -17.06 -18.47 -9.32
CA TYR A 27 -16.25 -17.49 -10.02
C TYR A 27 -15.16 -18.15 -10.86
N LYS A 28 -14.41 -19.11 -10.31
CA LYS A 28 -13.33 -19.83 -11.03
C LYS A 28 -13.87 -20.53 -12.29
N GLU A 29 -14.99 -21.25 -12.17
CA GLU A 29 -15.62 -21.93 -13.32
C GLU A 29 -16.06 -20.93 -14.39
N LEU A 30 -16.78 -19.87 -13.99
CA LEU A 30 -17.29 -18.89 -14.94
C LEU A 30 -16.18 -18.06 -15.59
N LYS A 31 -15.14 -17.71 -14.84
CA LYS A 31 -13.99 -16.97 -15.36
C LYS A 31 -13.29 -17.79 -16.43
N ALA A 32 -12.97 -19.06 -16.15
CA ALA A 32 -12.35 -19.96 -17.13
C ALA A 32 -13.20 -20.12 -18.40
N LYS A 33 -14.53 -20.21 -18.24
CA LYS A 33 -15.46 -20.28 -19.37
C LYS A 33 -15.46 -19.01 -20.22
N TYR A 34 -15.52 -17.83 -19.60
CA TYR A 34 -15.63 -16.56 -20.32
C TYR A 34 -14.30 -16.11 -20.94
N SER A 35 -13.18 -16.35 -20.27
CA SER A 35 -11.85 -15.98 -20.77
C SER A 35 -11.25 -17.00 -21.74
N SER A 36 -12.01 -18.01 -22.18
CA SER A 36 -11.52 -19.01 -23.13
C SER A 36 -11.12 -18.33 -24.45
N GLY A 37 -9.84 -18.47 -24.83
CA GLY A 37 -9.26 -17.83 -26.01
C GLY A 37 -8.85 -16.37 -25.83
N LEU A 38 -8.96 -15.82 -24.61
CA LEU A 38 -8.46 -14.50 -24.26
C LEU A 38 -7.16 -14.62 -23.46
N GLU A 39 -6.12 -13.92 -23.90
CA GLU A 39 -4.91 -13.80 -23.09
C GLU A 39 -5.11 -12.71 -22.03
N ILE A 40 -4.93 -13.06 -20.77
CA ILE A 40 -5.02 -12.15 -19.63
C ILE A 40 -3.68 -12.21 -18.89
N LYS A 41 -3.05 -11.06 -18.74
CA LYS A 41 -1.82 -10.92 -17.96
C LYS A 41 -2.15 -10.53 -16.53
N HIS A 42 -1.31 -10.99 -15.62
CA HIS A 42 -1.41 -10.71 -14.19
C HIS A 42 -0.15 -9.99 -13.74
N TYR A 43 -0.32 -8.80 -13.16
CA TYR A 43 0.75 -8.05 -12.52
C TYR A 43 0.64 -8.19 -11.01
N TYR A 44 1.77 -8.40 -10.34
CA TYR A 44 1.88 -8.35 -8.88
C TYR A 44 3.04 -7.45 -8.49
N SER A 45 2.74 -6.42 -7.69
CA SER A 45 3.75 -5.61 -7.03
C SER A 45 4.01 -6.16 -5.64
N GLU A 46 5.20 -6.71 -5.42
CA GLU A 46 5.62 -7.18 -4.11
C GLU A 46 5.77 -6.01 -3.12
N ARG A 47 6.43 -4.93 -3.55
CA ARG A 47 6.68 -3.74 -2.74
C ARG A 47 5.40 -3.09 -2.20
N TRP A 48 4.38 -2.98 -3.05
CA TRP A 48 3.11 -2.32 -2.71
C TRP A 48 2.00 -3.31 -2.40
N ASN A 49 2.32 -4.61 -2.40
CA ASN A 49 1.45 -5.73 -2.11
C ASN A 49 0.07 -5.64 -2.78
N PHE A 50 0.04 -5.52 -4.10
CA PHE A 50 -1.21 -5.56 -4.87
C PHE A 50 -1.06 -6.36 -6.16
N SER A 51 -2.17 -6.86 -6.65
CA SER A 51 -2.30 -7.50 -7.96
C SER A 51 -3.40 -6.86 -8.79
N ILE A 52 -3.22 -6.93 -10.10
CA ILE A 52 -4.19 -6.45 -11.09
C ILE A 52 -4.03 -7.24 -12.39
N GLU A 53 -5.14 -7.48 -13.08
CA GLU A 53 -5.17 -8.17 -14.36
C GLU A 53 -5.41 -7.18 -15.50
N TYR A 54 -4.89 -7.49 -16.70
CA TYR A 54 -5.03 -6.65 -17.88
C TYR A 54 -4.94 -7.47 -19.18
N PRO A 55 -5.38 -6.91 -20.33
CA PRO A 55 -5.34 -7.62 -21.61
C PRO A 55 -3.92 -8.08 -22.02
N GLY A 56 -3.79 -9.30 -22.52
CA GLY A 56 -2.50 -9.89 -22.87
C GLY A 56 -1.78 -9.18 -24.02
N ASN A 57 -2.53 -8.56 -24.93
CA ASN A 57 -2.00 -7.73 -26.01
C ASN A 57 -1.53 -6.33 -25.56
N TRP A 58 -1.76 -5.93 -24.31
CA TRP A 58 -1.27 -4.66 -23.78
C TRP A 58 0.15 -4.82 -23.19
N GLY A 59 0.91 -3.73 -23.21
CA GLY A 59 2.31 -3.68 -22.76
C GLY A 59 2.54 -2.73 -21.60
N ILE A 60 3.40 -3.13 -20.66
CA ILE A 60 3.92 -2.23 -19.61
C ILE A 60 4.88 -1.24 -20.26
N PHE A 61 4.66 0.06 -20.05
CA PHE A 61 5.51 1.12 -20.61
C PHE A 61 6.18 2.00 -19.54
N LEU A 62 5.74 1.93 -18.28
CA LEU A 62 6.44 2.47 -17.11
C LEU A 62 6.30 1.50 -15.94
N GLU A 63 7.36 1.36 -15.14
CA GLU A 63 7.38 0.48 -13.96
C GLU A 63 8.28 1.08 -12.87
N ASN A 64 7.77 1.17 -11.64
CA ASN A 64 8.44 1.72 -10.47
C ASN A 64 9.00 3.15 -10.61
N GLU A 65 8.30 4.01 -11.36
CA GLU A 65 8.70 5.40 -11.59
C GLU A 65 8.27 6.35 -10.47
N SER A 66 9.06 7.38 -10.21
CA SER A 66 8.71 8.42 -9.23
C SER A 66 7.87 9.52 -9.89
N ALA A 67 6.74 9.88 -9.27
CA ALA A 67 5.83 10.93 -9.72
C ALA A 67 5.35 11.77 -8.52
N ASP A 68 6.31 12.43 -7.83
CA ASP A 68 6.10 13.11 -6.54
C ASP A 68 4.77 13.90 -6.48
N PRO A 69 3.91 13.67 -5.48
CA PRO A 69 4.11 12.85 -4.27
C PRO A 69 3.69 11.38 -4.40
N TRP A 70 3.53 10.89 -5.63
CA TRP A 70 3.16 9.52 -5.96
C TRP A 70 4.34 8.70 -6.48
N ILE A 71 4.16 7.41 -6.49
CA ILE A 71 5.00 6.45 -7.21
C ILE A 71 4.09 5.75 -8.20
N ILE A 72 4.60 5.43 -9.40
CA ILE A 72 3.90 4.67 -10.42
C ILE A 72 4.48 3.25 -10.41
N PRO A 73 3.90 2.29 -9.64
CA PRO A 73 4.36 0.91 -9.72
C PRO A 73 4.24 0.35 -11.13
N VAL A 74 3.16 0.67 -11.85
CA VAL A 74 2.92 0.15 -13.21
C VAL A 74 2.04 1.09 -14.03
N ALA A 75 2.39 1.25 -15.31
CA ALA A 75 1.53 1.83 -16.33
C ALA A 75 1.51 0.92 -17.56
N VAL A 76 0.33 0.63 -18.07
CA VAL A 76 0.07 -0.33 -19.15
C VAL A 76 -0.78 0.32 -20.23
N ALA A 77 -0.46 0.08 -21.49
CA ALA A 77 -1.21 0.62 -22.61
C ALA A 77 -1.43 -0.42 -23.72
N SER A 78 -2.52 -0.23 -24.48
CA SER A 78 -2.85 -1.01 -25.68
C SER A 78 -1.81 -0.87 -26.80
N GLU A 79 -1.10 0.26 -26.82
CA GLU A 79 0.00 0.57 -27.72
C GLU A 79 1.08 1.34 -26.93
N MET A 80 2.35 1.21 -27.31
CA MET A 80 3.46 1.86 -26.60
C MET A 80 3.37 3.40 -26.67
N GLY A 81 3.29 4.09 -25.51
CA GLY A 81 3.44 5.54 -25.36
C GLY A 81 2.31 6.24 -24.57
N ARG A 82 2.58 7.45 -24.04
CA ARG A 82 1.62 8.27 -23.26
C ARG A 82 0.47 8.82 -24.12
N GLY A 83 -0.75 8.95 -23.55
CA GLY A 83 -1.93 9.48 -24.26
C GLY A 83 -2.53 8.47 -25.25
N LYS A 84 -2.44 7.20 -24.89
CA LYS A 84 -3.01 6.04 -25.59
C LYS A 84 -3.97 5.35 -24.65
N THR A 85 -4.89 4.55 -25.17
CA THR A 85 -5.79 3.77 -24.32
C THR A 85 -4.98 2.88 -23.39
N GLY A 86 -5.12 3.09 -22.08
CA GLY A 86 -4.29 2.45 -21.08
C GLY A 86 -4.77 2.68 -19.66
N PHE A 87 -4.02 2.16 -18.69
CA PHE A 87 -4.21 2.47 -17.29
C PHE A 87 -2.87 2.69 -16.56
N ILE A 88 -2.95 3.47 -15.49
CA ILE A 88 -1.85 3.81 -14.59
C ILE A 88 -2.31 3.47 -13.17
N VAL A 89 -1.44 2.82 -12.40
CA VAL A 89 -1.60 2.71 -10.94
C VAL A 89 -0.61 3.67 -10.31
N ASN A 90 -1.12 4.63 -9.55
CA ASN A 90 -0.35 5.50 -8.66
C ASN A 90 -0.49 5.00 -7.23
N VAL A 91 0.59 5.09 -6.46
CA VAL A 91 0.62 4.70 -5.05
C VAL A 91 1.26 5.80 -4.21
N GLN A 92 0.64 6.07 -3.06
CA GLN A 92 1.23 6.87 -2.01
C GLN A 92 1.33 6.02 -0.75
N GLY A 93 2.54 5.94 -0.17
CA GLY A 93 2.83 5.21 1.07
C GLY A 93 2.27 5.85 2.33
N ARG A 94 1.05 6.39 2.27
CA ARG A 94 0.31 6.96 3.40
C ARG A 94 -1.19 6.97 3.13
N GLU A 95 -1.96 7.16 4.20
CA GLU A 95 -3.38 7.45 4.12
C GLU A 95 -3.58 8.91 3.67
N ILE A 96 -4.31 9.14 2.57
CA ILE A 96 -4.67 10.50 2.15
C ILE A 96 -5.79 11.07 3.02
N LEU A 97 -6.73 10.23 3.46
CA LEU A 97 -7.77 10.67 4.39
C LEU A 97 -7.18 10.80 5.80
N ALA A 98 -7.14 12.02 6.30
CA ALA A 98 -6.67 12.32 7.63
C ALA A 98 -7.73 11.96 8.68
N LYS A 99 -7.29 11.40 9.81
CA LYS A 99 -8.18 11.13 10.97
C LYS A 99 -8.56 12.39 11.73
N TYR A 100 -7.80 13.46 11.55
CA TYR A 100 -7.94 14.76 12.19
C TYR A 100 -7.70 15.86 11.17
N THR A 101 -8.11 17.10 11.48
CA THR A 101 -7.79 18.25 10.63
C THR A 101 -6.29 18.48 10.58
N VAL A 102 -5.67 18.18 9.44
CA VAL A 102 -4.26 18.45 9.15
C VAL A 102 -4.20 19.55 8.09
N MET A 103 -3.32 20.52 8.28
CA MET A 103 -3.05 21.55 7.28
C MET A 103 -1.70 21.29 6.62
N PHE A 104 -1.60 21.46 5.32
CA PHE A 104 -0.35 21.35 4.57
C PHE A 104 -0.20 22.50 3.58
N VAL A 105 1.04 22.79 3.17
CA VAL A 105 1.32 23.75 2.09
C VAL A 105 1.33 22.98 0.78
N GLY A 106 0.42 23.32 -0.13
CA GLY A 106 0.34 22.72 -1.47
C GLY A 106 1.51 23.13 -2.36
N PRO A 107 1.67 22.49 -3.54
CA PRO A 107 2.72 22.84 -4.50
C PRO A 107 2.66 24.30 -4.99
N ASP A 108 1.48 24.91 -4.92
CA ASP A 108 1.23 26.32 -5.23
C ASP A 108 1.56 27.28 -4.06
N GLY A 109 2.13 26.78 -2.97
CA GLY A 109 2.50 27.55 -1.78
C GLY A 109 1.31 27.91 -0.88
N ARG A 110 0.09 27.43 -1.17
CA ARG A 110 -1.09 27.75 -0.37
C ARG A 110 -1.33 26.74 0.74
N MET A 111 -1.79 27.23 1.88
CA MET A 111 -2.28 26.37 2.96
C MET A 111 -3.59 25.69 2.56
N ARG A 112 -3.61 24.37 2.65
CA ARG A 112 -4.76 23.51 2.32
C ARG A 112 -5.05 22.58 3.49
N LYS A 113 -6.32 22.24 3.67
CA LYS A 113 -6.75 21.20 4.61
C LYS A 113 -6.59 19.84 3.92
N GLN A 114 -5.98 18.88 4.60
CA GLN A 114 -5.97 17.49 4.15
C GLN A 114 -7.38 16.91 4.31
N PRO A 115 -7.92 16.20 3.30
CA PRO A 115 -9.27 15.69 3.34
C PRO A 115 -9.42 14.67 4.47
N THR A 116 -10.55 14.71 5.17
CA THR A 116 -10.88 13.79 6.28
C THR A 116 -11.91 12.74 5.90
N ASN A 117 -12.54 12.90 4.73
CA ASN A 117 -13.54 12.00 4.17
C ASN A 117 -13.49 12.04 2.63
N PRO A 118 -14.14 11.08 1.94
CA PRO A 118 -14.10 11.01 0.48
C PRO A 118 -14.68 12.25 -0.23
N GLN A 119 -15.77 12.84 0.27
CA GLN A 119 -16.32 14.08 -0.28
C GLN A 119 -15.33 15.26 -0.23
N GLU A 120 -14.65 15.48 0.89
CA GLU A 120 -13.59 16.52 0.99
C GLU A 120 -12.43 16.23 0.02
N PHE A 121 -12.15 14.95 -0.27
CA PHE A 121 -11.16 14.58 -1.29
C PHE A 121 -11.64 14.91 -2.70
N ILE A 122 -12.92 14.68 -3.02
CA ILE A 122 -13.52 15.05 -4.31
C ILE A 122 -13.37 16.56 -4.54
N GLU A 123 -13.78 17.38 -3.59
CA GLU A 123 -13.69 18.86 -3.69
C GLU A 123 -12.24 19.33 -3.89
N LEU A 124 -11.29 18.73 -3.18
CA LEU A 124 -9.87 19.05 -3.35
C LEU A 124 -9.34 18.61 -4.72
N ALA A 125 -9.70 17.41 -5.17
CA ALA A 125 -9.28 16.89 -6.47
C ALA A 125 -9.84 17.71 -7.63
N GLU A 126 -11.09 18.18 -7.53
CA GLU A 126 -11.69 19.06 -8.53
C GLU A 126 -10.93 20.38 -8.69
N ASP A 127 -10.63 21.07 -7.59
CA ASP A 127 -9.86 22.33 -7.63
C ASP A 127 -8.46 22.10 -8.23
N GLU A 128 -7.84 20.96 -7.97
CA GLU A 128 -6.54 20.59 -8.56
C GLU A 128 -6.64 20.28 -10.05
N LEU A 129 -7.64 19.51 -10.47
CA LEU A 129 -7.85 19.13 -11.87
C LEU A 129 -8.21 20.35 -12.73
N ILE A 130 -9.11 21.22 -12.26
CA ILE A 130 -9.53 22.43 -12.99
C ILE A 130 -8.34 23.34 -13.30
N ARG A 131 -7.36 23.40 -12.40
CA ARG A 131 -6.14 24.20 -12.59
C ARG A 131 -5.11 23.52 -13.48
N SER A 132 -5.10 22.19 -13.50
CA SER A 132 -4.10 21.39 -14.21
C SER A 132 -4.46 21.14 -15.67
N PHE A 133 -5.75 21.11 -15.98
CA PHE A 133 -6.24 20.67 -17.29
C PHE A 133 -7.11 21.72 -18.00
N PRO A 134 -6.76 22.10 -19.23
CA PRO A 134 -7.56 23.04 -20.01
C PRO A 134 -8.87 22.38 -20.49
N ASN A 135 -9.95 23.16 -20.52
CA ASN A 135 -11.28 22.74 -20.99
C ASN A 135 -11.79 21.45 -20.33
N LEU A 136 -11.50 21.31 -19.03
CA LEU A 136 -11.94 20.20 -18.20
C LEU A 136 -13.47 20.13 -18.11
N HIS A 137 -14.01 18.92 -18.20
CA HIS A 137 -15.42 18.62 -18.02
C HIS A 137 -15.58 17.36 -17.17
N PHE A 138 -16.35 17.42 -16.09
CA PHE A 138 -16.67 16.27 -15.25
C PHE A 138 -17.97 15.58 -15.71
N TYR A 139 -17.95 14.25 -15.69
CA TYR A 139 -19.05 13.36 -16.01
C TYR A 139 -19.59 12.62 -14.78
N ALA A 140 -18.73 12.34 -13.79
CA ALA A 140 -19.11 11.67 -12.55
C ALA A 140 -18.16 12.04 -11.41
N GLU A 141 -18.72 12.25 -10.23
CA GLU A 141 -18.04 12.57 -8.97
C GLU A 141 -18.74 11.75 -7.87
N GLU A 142 -18.24 10.54 -7.60
CA GLU A 142 -18.99 9.56 -6.80
C GLU A 142 -18.14 8.97 -5.69
N GLU A 143 -18.71 8.87 -4.49
CA GLU A 143 -18.24 7.94 -3.47
C GLU A 143 -18.67 6.51 -3.85
N ILE A 144 -17.71 5.59 -3.91
CA ILE A 144 -17.95 4.19 -4.22
C ILE A 144 -17.33 3.30 -3.13
N GLN A 145 -17.60 1.99 -3.21
CA GLN A 145 -16.85 1.00 -2.43
C GLN A 145 -16.00 0.13 -3.33
N LEU A 146 -14.75 -0.07 -2.89
CA LEU A 146 -13.79 -0.96 -3.52
C LEU A 146 -13.15 -1.81 -2.42
N LEU A 147 -13.23 -3.14 -2.56
CA LEU A 147 -12.74 -4.11 -1.56
C LEU A 147 -13.26 -3.85 -0.13
N GLY A 148 -14.52 -3.42 0.01
CA GLY A 148 -15.16 -3.14 1.30
C GLY A 148 -14.63 -1.88 2.01
N LYS A 149 -13.87 -1.05 1.31
CA LYS A 149 -13.39 0.26 1.79
C LYS A 149 -13.98 1.39 0.96
N PRO A 150 -14.08 2.61 1.53
CA PRO A 150 -14.40 3.81 0.77
C PRO A 150 -13.39 4.03 -0.36
N ALA A 151 -13.90 4.45 -1.51
CA ALA A 151 -13.13 4.91 -2.64
C ALA A 151 -13.88 6.04 -3.34
N VAL A 152 -13.17 6.80 -4.18
CA VAL A 152 -13.76 7.88 -4.98
C VAL A 152 -13.60 7.52 -6.44
N LYS A 153 -14.66 7.72 -7.23
CA LYS A 153 -14.65 7.65 -8.69
C LYS A 153 -14.84 9.05 -9.26
N LEU A 154 -13.88 9.50 -10.06
CA LEU A 154 -13.98 10.70 -10.88
C LEU A 154 -13.94 10.28 -12.35
N VAL A 155 -14.85 10.80 -13.17
CA VAL A 155 -14.81 10.65 -14.63
C VAL A 155 -14.81 12.03 -15.24
N TYR A 156 -13.82 12.35 -16.06
CA TYR A 156 -13.68 13.69 -16.64
C TYR A 156 -12.98 13.64 -18.00
N SER A 157 -13.12 14.69 -18.80
CA SER A 157 -12.35 14.89 -20.02
C SER A 157 -11.71 16.27 -20.11
N TYR A 158 -10.61 16.36 -20.83
CA TYR A 158 -9.85 17.58 -21.02
C TYR A 158 -9.09 17.59 -22.35
N ASP A 159 -8.59 18.76 -22.73
CA ASP A 159 -7.81 18.91 -23.96
C ASP A 159 -6.34 18.57 -23.70
N SER A 160 -5.82 17.58 -24.44
CA SER A 160 -4.40 17.22 -24.44
C SER A 160 -3.72 17.64 -25.75
N GLN A 161 -2.39 17.51 -25.83
CA GLN A 161 -1.65 17.73 -27.07
C GLN A 161 -2.10 16.82 -28.24
N LYS A 162 -2.73 15.68 -27.94
CA LYS A 162 -3.19 14.70 -28.94
C LYS A 162 -4.70 14.79 -29.22
N GLY A 163 -5.38 15.80 -28.68
CA GLY A 163 -6.82 15.95 -28.73
C GLY A 163 -7.48 15.65 -27.38
N ARG A 164 -8.81 15.58 -27.40
CA ARG A 164 -9.61 15.45 -26.19
C ARG A 164 -9.50 14.05 -25.60
N THR A 165 -9.09 13.98 -24.34
CA THR A 165 -8.86 12.75 -23.59
C THR A 165 -9.91 12.63 -22.50
N LYS A 166 -10.41 11.41 -22.27
CA LYS A 166 -11.32 11.10 -21.18
C LYS A 166 -10.66 10.12 -20.22
N GLU A 167 -10.77 10.41 -18.94
CA GLU A 167 -10.18 9.63 -17.85
C GLU A 167 -11.26 9.16 -16.87
N GLN A 168 -11.11 7.93 -16.39
CA GLN A 168 -11.76 7.43 -15.18
C GLN A 168 -10.68 7.21 -14.13
N SER A 169 -10.72 8.04 -13.09
CA SER A 169 -9.86 7.94 -11.91
C SER A 169 -10.62 7.27 -10.77
N ILE A 170 -10.03 6.25 -10.16
CA ILE A 170 -10.53 5.66 -8.91
C ILE A 170 -9.46 5.77 -7.84
N THR A 171 -9.77 6.44 -6.73
CA THR A 171 -8.88 6.54 -5.57
C THR A 171 -9.38 5.62 -4.47
N TYR A 172 -8.60 4.58 -4.16
CA TYR A 172 -8.86 3.64 -3.06
C TYR A 172 -8.08 4.05 -1.81
N PHE A 173 -8.81 4.31 -0.72
CA PHE A 173 -8.23 4.69 0.57
C PHE A 173 -7.93 3.44 1.41
N GLY A 174 -6.75 2.87 1.17
CA GLY A 174 -6.24 1.75 1.95
C GLY A 174 -5.67 2.17 3.30
N VAL A 175 -5.34 1.18 4.12
CA VAL A 175 -4.71 1.38 5.43
C VAL A 175 -3.21 1.51 5.24
N GLY A 176 -2.63 2.64 5.64
CA GLY A 176 -1.21 2.95 5.42
C GLY A 176 -0.80 3.19 3.96
N VAL A 177 -1.71 3.02 2.99
CA VAL A 177 -1.40 3.18 1.57
C VAL A 177 -2.63 3.65 0.81
N THR A 178 -2.45 4.58 -0.12
CA THR A 178 -3.51 5.02 -1.02
C THR A 178 -3.15 4.64 -2.45
N PHE A 179 -4.10 4.08 -3.17
CA PHE A 179 -3.96 3.72 -4.58
C PHE A 179 -4.85 4.63 -5.42
N GLN A 180 -4.36 5.08 -6.56
CA GLN A 180 -5.17 5.77 -7.56
C GLN A 180 -5.00 5.06 -8.90
N PHE A 181 -6.10 4.63 -9.48
CA PHE A 181 -6.17 4.00 -10.79
C PHE A 181 -6.64 5.05 -11.79
N ILE A 182 -5.86 5.33 -12.82
CA ILE A 182 -6.25 6.23 -13.90
C ILE A 182 -6.38 5.39 -15.15
N CYS A 183 -7.59 5.27 -15.69
CA CYS A 183 -7.84 4.69 -17.00
C CYS A 183 -8.07 5.83 -17.99
N GLU A 184 -7.27 5.89 -19.06
CA GLU A 184 -7.31 6.98 -20.04
C GLU A 184 -7.55 6.45 -21.45
N SER A 185 -8.27 7.20 -22.28
CA SER A 185 -8.36 7.00 -23.73
C SER A 185 -8.73 8.30 -24.44
N PRO A 186 -8.58 8.38 -25.78
CA PRO A 186 -9.30 9.39 -26.55
C PRO A 186 -10.79 9.38 -26.19
N GLU A 187 -11.40 10.56 -26.07
CA GLU A 187 -12.80 10.67 -25.65
C GLU A 187 -13.76 9.94 -26.61
N SER A 188 -13.46 9.89 -27.91
CA SER A 188 -14.25 9.17 -28.92
C SER A 188 -14.29 7.66 -28.74
N ASP A 189 -13.29 7.10 -28.06
CA ASP A 189 -13.09 5.65 -27.94
C ASP A 189 -13.40 5.14 -26.53
N PHE A 190 -13.69 6.04 -25.59
CA PHE A 190 -13.79 5.72 -24.17
C PHE A 190 -14.89 4.70 -23.89
N GLU A 191 -16.08 4.89 -24.45
CA GLU A 191 -17.23 4.02 -24.24
C GLU A 191 -16.99 2.60 -24.80
N TYR A 192 -16.12 2.46 -25.81
CA TYR A 192 -15.70 1.15 -26.31
C TYR A 192 -14.77 0.44 -25.32
N TRP A 193 -13.86 1.17 -24.66
CA TRP A 193 -12.87 0.62 -23.73
C TRP A 193 -13.33 0.55 -22.28
N GLU A 194 -14.41 1.25 -21.91
CA GLU A 194 -14.97 1.27 -20.56
C GLU A 194 -15.16 -0.13 -19.95
N PRO A 195 -15.70 -1.15 -20.66
CA PRO A 195 -15.82 -2.50 -20.10
C PRO A 195 -14.48 -3.15 -19.76
N VAL A 196 -13.40 -2.81 -20.48
CA VAL A 196 -12.05 -3.28 -20.21
C VAL A 196 -11.50 -2.59 -18.96
N PHE A 197 -11.70 -1.28 -18.84
CA PHE A 197 -11.33 -0.52 -17.63
C PHE A 197 -12.07 -1.03 -16.40
N GLU A 198 -13.38 -1.27 -16.50
CA GLU A 198 -14.17 -1.87 -15.43
C GLU A 198 -13.61 -3.23 -15.02
N TYR A 199 -13.23 -4.07 -15.97
CA TYR A 199 -12.61 -5.37 -15.67
C TYR A 199 -11.28 -5.19 -14.93
N ILE A 200 -10.38 -4.33 -15.44
CA ILE A 200 -9.07 -4.05 -14.84
C ILE A 200 -9.23 -3.59 -13.39
N ILE A 201 -10.06 -2.56 -13.15
CA ILE A 201 -10.37 -2.05 -11.82
C ILE A 201 -11.02 -3.13 -10.93
N ASN A 202 -11.93 -3.92 -11.49
CA ASN A 202 -12.62 -4.95 -10.73
C ASN A 202 -11.72 -6.16 -10.43
N SER A 203 -10.65 -6.36 -11.18
CA SER A 203 -9.63 -7.38 -10.92
C SER A 203 -8.64 -6.99 -9.81
N PHE A 204 -8.54 -5.69 -9.47
CA PHE A 204 -7.63 -5.22 -8.42
C PHE A 204 -7.84 -5.96 -7.10
N ARG A 205 -6.75 -6.43 -6.50
CA ARG A 205 -6.70 -7.06 -5.18
C ARG A 205 -5.49 -6.56 -4.39
N ILE A 206 -5.64 -6.52 -3.07
CA ILE A 206 -4.49 -6.48 -2.16
C ILE A 206 -3.92 -7.90 -2.08
N GLY A 207 -2.59 -8.00 -2.14
CA GLY A 207 -1.87 -9.27 -2.16
C GLY A 207 -1.77 -9.91 -3.54
N ARG A 208 -1.34 -11.18 -3.56
CA ARG A 208 -1.13 -11.98 -4.78
C ARG A 208 -2.43 -12.45 -5.46
N GLY A 209 -3.61 -12.10 -4.92
CA GLY A 209 -4.90 -12.54 -5.42
C GLY A 209 -5.32 -13.94 -4.94
N ILE A 210 -6.23 -14.60 -5.67
CA ILE A 210 -6.73 -15.95 -5.35
C ILE A 210 -5.63 -16.96 -5.69
N VAL A 211 -4.62 -17.07 -4.83
CA VAL A 211 -3.69 -18.20 -4.81
C VAL A 211 -4.35 -19.29 -3.98
N GLU A 212 -4.51 -20.47 -4.57
CA GLU A 212 -5.02 -21.66 -3.89
C GLU A 212 -4.26 -21.87 -2.58
N THR A 213 -4.93 -21.62 -1.46
CA THR A 213 -4.36 -21.97 -0.17
C THR A 213 -4.58 -23.46 0.04
N PRO A 214 -3.55 -24.23 0.42
CA PRO A 214 -3.78 -25.51 1.06
C PRO A 214 -4.74 -25.31 2.24
N SER A 215 -5.82 -26.08 2.25
CA SER A 215 -6.92 -26.00 3.22
C SER A 215 -6.53 -26.48 4.62
N LYS A 216 -5.32 -27.03 4.79
CA LYS A 216 -4.78 -27.45 6.08
C LYS A 216 -3.56 -26.61 6.44
N LEU A 217 -3.74 -25.79 7.48
CA LEU A 217 -2.63 -25.24 8.24
C LEU A 217 -1.77 -26.43 8.74
N PRO A 218 -0.43 -26.38 8.63
CA PRO A 218 0.43 -27.40 9.22
C PRO A 218 0.14 -27.52 10.73
N SER A 219 0.33 -28.72 11.30
CA SER A 219 -0.02 -28.98 12.69
C SER A 219 0.76 -28.08 13.65
N LEU A 220 0.01 -27.43 14.52
CA LEU A 220 0.39 -26.35 15.43
C LEU A 220 1.50 -26.59 16.46
N LYS A 221 1.95 -27.83 16.64
CA LYS A 221 2.73 -28.22 17.82
C LYS A 221 4.24 -28.00 17.69
N GLU A 222 4.74 -27.53 16.54
CA GLU A 222 6.18 -27.53 16.24
C GLU A 222 6.74 -26.18 15.74
N MET A 223 5.90 -25.15 15.58
CA MET A 223 6.38 -23.85 15.05
C MET A 223 6.94 -22.97 16.16
N SER A 224 8.15 -22.47 15.96
CA SER A 224 8.78 -21.42 16.75
C SER A 224 7.99 -20.08 16.66
N PRO A 225 8.20 -19.14 17.60
CA PRO A 225 7.57 -17.81 17.52
C PRO A 225 7.88 -17.06 16.22
N VAL A 226 9.09 -17.21 15.69
CA VAL A 226 9.50 -16.61 14.39
C VAL A 226 8.68 -17.21 13.25
N GLU A 227 8.56 -18.54 13.19
CA GLU A 227 7.77 -19.21 12.15
C GLU A 227 6.28 -18.84 12.25
N LEU A 228 5.74 -18.71 13.46
CA LEU A 228 4.36 -18.25 13.68
C LEU A 228 4.15 -16.82 13.17
N TYR A 229 5.07 -15.90 13.50
CA TYR A 229 5.02 -14.53 13.00
C TYR A 229 5.11 -14.49 11.47
N ASN A 230 6.05 -15.22 10.89
CA ASN A 230 6.30 -15.24 9.45
C ASN A 230 5.15 -15.88 8.68
N ALA A 231 4.50 -16.91 9.22
CA ALA A 231 3.28 -17.46 8.66
C ALA A 231 2.13 -16.44 8.70
N GLY A 232 2.01 -15.68 9.79
CA GLY A 232 1.08 -14.55 9.88
C GLY A 232 1.37 -13.47 8.82
N ALA A 233 2.63 -13.09 8.66
CA ALA A 233 3.08 -12.12 7.68
C ALA A 233 2.78 -12.56 6.24
N SER A 234 3.03 -13.84 5.92
CA SER A 234 2.68 -14.43 4.63
C SER A 234 1.16 -14.40 4.38
N MET A 235 0.35 -14.83 5.35
CA MET A 235 -1.11 -14.75 5.21
C MET A 235 -1.61 -13.30 5.10
N TYR A 236 -0.96 -12.35 5.77
CA TYR A 236 -1.26 -10.92 5.65
C TYR A 236 -0.93 -10.40 4.24
N LYS A 237 0.25 -10.74 3.69
CA LYS A 237 0.62 -10.43 2.31
C LYS A 237 -0.39 -11.02 1.32
N GLU A 238 -0.97 -12.19 1.61
CA GLU A 238 -2.05 -12.81 0.83
C GLU A 238 -3.46 -12.24 1.09
N ALA A 239 -3.59 -11.16 1.87
CA ALA A 239 -4.87 -10.56 2.30
C ALA A 239 -5.81 -11.52 3.05
N LYS A 240 -5.30 -12.63 3.60
CA LYS A 240 -6.03 -13.59 4.42
C LYS A 240 -6.02 -13.15 5.88
N TYR A 241 -6.58 -11.96 6.14
CA TYR A 241 -6.42 -11.25 7.41
C TYR A 241 -6.92 -12.03 8.64
N GLU A 242 -7.98 -12.83 8.50
CA GLU A 242 -8.46 -13.69 9.60
C GLU A 242 -7.44 -14.77 9.99
N LYS A 243 -6.89 -15.46 8.98
CA LYS A 243 -5.85 -16.48 9.19
C LYS A 243 -4.56 -15.84 9.69
N ALA A 244 -4.20 -14.68 9.14
CA ALA A 244 -3.05 -13.91 9.60
C ALA A 244 -3.17 -13.56 11.09
N LYS A 245 -4.34 -13.03 11.50
CA LYS A 245 -4.64 -12.71 12.90
C LYS A 245 -4.52 -13.92 13.81
N GLU A 246 -4.96 -15.11 13.38
CA GLU A 246 -4.82 -16.35 14.15
C GLU A 246 -3.34 -16.73 14.39
N TYR A 247 -2.50 -16.63 13.37
CA TYR A 247 -1.06 -16.86 13.50
C TYR A 247 -0.39 -15.84 14.43
N PHE A 248 -0.69 -14.55 14.28
CA PHE A 248 -0.16 -13.52 15.17
C PHE A 248 -0.62 -13.71 16.62
N LYS A 249 -1.87 -14.11 16.85
CA LYS A 249 -2.37 -14.43 18.19
C LYS A 249 -1.57 -15.56 18.84
N ARG A 250 -1.21 -16.58 18.07
CA ARG A 250 -0.39 -17.72 18.56
C ARG A 250 1.05 -17.29 18.83
N CYS A 251 1.65 -16.46 17.97
CA CYS A 251 2.95 -15.83 18.22
C CYS A 251 2.93 -15.04 19.54
N TYR A 252 1.89 -14.23 19.78
CA TYR A 252 1.72 -13.48 21.01
C TYR A 252 1.65 -14.40 22.25
N GLN A 253 0.91 -15.51 22.16
CA GLN A 253 0.77 -16.49 23.23
C GLN A 253 2.06 -17.26 23.52
N ALA A 254 2.94 -17.42 22.53
CA ALA A 254 4.24 -18.07 22.69
C ALA A 254 5.26 -17.21 23.47
N GLY A 255 4.95 -15.94 23.75
CA GLY A 255 5.69 -15.09 24.69
C GLY A 255 6.80 -14.22 24.08
N MET A 256 7.35 -14.58 22.91
CA MET A 256 8.30 -13.74 22.16
C MET A 256 7.57 -12.84 21.15
N TYR A 257 8.18 -11.69 20.80
CA TYR A 257 7.64 -10.73 19.82
C TYR A 257 6.20 -10.25 20.11
N ARG A 258 5.81 -10.19 21.40
CA ARG A 258 4.43 -9.85 21.81
C ARG A 258 3.96 -8.51 21.28
N MET A 259 4.79 -7.47 21.34
CA MET A 259 4.43 -6.13 20.85
C MET A 259 4.24 -6.14 19.33
N GLN A 260 5.14 -6.79 18.60
CA GLN A 260 5.08 -6.92 17.15
C GLN A 260 3.82 -7.70 16.72
N ALA A 261 3.55 -8.83 17.37
CA ALA A 261 2.37 -9.65 17.10
C ALA A 261 1.06 -8.92 17.46
N ALA A 262 1.02 -8.18 18.57
CA ALA A 262 -0.14 -7.39 18.97
C ALA A 262 -0.49 -6.30 17.95
N TYR A 263 0.52 -5.57 17.47
CA TYR A 263 0.32 -4.56 16.45
C TYR A 263 -0.09 -5.19 15.10
N ALA A 264 0.52 -6.31 14.70
CA ALA A 264 0.12 -7.02 13.49
C ALA A 264 -1.33 -7.54 13.54
N MET A 265 -1.82 -8.00 14.70
CA MET A 265 -3.23 -8.30 14.91
C MET A 265 -4.12 -7.05 14.75
N ALA A 266 -3.71 -5.92 15.32
CA ALA A 266 -4.42 -4.65 15.17
C ALA A 266 -4.52 -4.23 13.70
N LEU A 267 -3.44 -4.37 12.92
CA LEU A 267 -3.46 -4.14 11.47
C LEU A 267 -4.45 -5.05 10.76
N CYS A 268 -4.54 -6.34 11.13
CA CYS A 268 -5.54 -7.25 10.58
C CYS A 268 -6.97 -6.77 10.88
N ASP A 269 -7.24 -6.31 12.11
CA ASP A 269 -8.55 -5.76 12.47
C ASP A 269 -8.90 -4.52 11.64
N VAL A 270 -7.97 -3.59 11.46
CA VAL A 270 -8.21 -2.41 10.60
C VAL A 270 -8.51 -2.84 9.16
N GLN A 271 -7.74 -3.78 8.60
CA GLN A 271 -8.00 -4.29 7.24
C GLN A 271 -9.39 -4.92 7.12
N LEU A 272 -9.83 -5.67 8.14
CA LEU A 272 -11.16 -6.27 8.23
C LEU A 272 -12.29 -5.25 8.54
N GLY A 273 -11.99 -3.96 8.70
CA GLY A 273 -12.97 -2.94 9.04
C GLY A 273 -13.46 -3.01 10.50
N ARG A 274 -12.69 -3.66 11.37
CA ARG A 274 -13.00 -3.82 12.79
C ARG A 274 -12.23 -2.79 13.60
N LYS A 275 -12.76 -2.46 14.79
CA LYS A 275 -12.01 -1.67 15.77
C LYS A 275 -10.84 -2.53 16.28
N PRO A 276 -9.59 -2.04 16.23
CA PRO A 276 -8.44 -2.77 16.76
C PRO A 276 -8.60 -3.07 18.25
N GLU A 277 -8.31 -4.30 18.64
CA GLU A 277 -8.29 -4.71 20.04
C GLU A 277 -6.85 -4.82 20.54
N ILE A 278 -6.53 -4.08 21.60
CA ILE A 278 -5.22 -4.12 22.24
C ILE A 278 -5.28 -5.15 23.38
N PRO A 279 -4.39 -6.15 23.40
CA PRO A 279 -4.31 -7.12 24.49
C PRO A 279 -4.23 -6.43 25.84
N LYS A 280 -4.94 -6.96 26.85
CA LYS A 280 -5.07 -6.32 28.17
C LYS A 280 -3.72 -6.02 28.82
N GLU A 281 -2.73 -6.89 28.60
CA GLU A 281 -1.39 -6.77 29.17
C GLU A 281 -0.57 -5.62 28.56
N LEU A 282 -0.99 -5.11 27.40
CA LEU A 282 -0.34 -3.99 26.69
C LEU A 282 -1.14 -2.69 26.77
N ARG A 283 -2.25 -2.67 27.51
CA ARG A 283 -3.02 -1.43 27.74
C ARG A 283 -2.18 -0.42 28.52
N GLY A 284 -2.19 0.84 28.09
CA GLY A 284 -1.32 1.89 28.61
C GLY A 284 0.11 1.86 28.06
N GLN A 285 0.44 0.90 27.17
CA GLN A 285 1.73 0.80 26.46
C GLN A 285 1.54 0.92 24.94
N GLU A 286 0.45 1.54 24.50
CA GLU A 286 0.10 1.67 23.08
C GLU A 286 1.19 2.41 22.30
N ASP A 287 1.67 3.53 22.86
CA ASP A 287 2.72 4.36 22.29
C ASP A 287 4.03 3.58 22.10
N GLU A 288 4.40 2.79 23.10
CA GLU A 288 5.61 1.95 23.04
C GLU A 288 5.44 0.80 22.05
N THR A 289 4.28 0.13 22.08
CA THR A 289 3.96 -1.00 21.20
C THR A 289 4.03 -0.59 19.73
N GLY A 290 3.47 0.59 19.39
CA GLY A 290 3.52 1.14 18.05
C GLY A 290 4.95 1.43 17.59
N ALA A 291 5.73 2.17 18.40
CA ALA A 291 7.09 2.54 18.04
C ALA A 291 8.02 1.31 17.90
N VAL A 292 7.86 0.31 18.76
CA VAL A 292 8.59 -0.97 18.68
C VAL A 292 8.21 -1.75 17.43
N TYR A 293 6.92 -1.83 17.06
CA TYR A 293 6.51 -2.47 15.82
C TYR A 293 7.09 -1.76 14.60
N VAL A 294 6.92 -0.44 14.50
CA VAL A 294 7.39 0.34 13.35
C VAL A 294 8.90 0.18 13.16
N SER A 295 9.67 0.23 14.25
CA SER A 295 11.12 0.04 14.20
C SER A 295 11.50 -1.40 13.86
N SER A 296 10.81 -2.39 14.43
CA SER A 296 11.03 -3.81 14.08
C SER A 296 10.75 -4.07 12.61
N ASN A 297 9.65 -3.55 12.08
CA ASN A 297 9.25 -3.73 10.69
C ASN A 297 10.20 -2.99 9.74
N LEU A 298 10.65 -1.78 10.10
CA LEU A 298 11.69 -1.06 9.35
C LEU A 298 13.01 -1.83 9.31
N ALA A 299 13.44 -2.42 10.44
CA ALA A 299 14.64 -3.24 10.48
C ALA A 299 14.50 -4.49 9.58
N CYS A 300 13.35 -5.17 9.63
CA CYS A 300 13.07 -6.32 8.78
C CYS A 300 13.04 -5.93 7.29
N TYR A 301 12.41 -4.79 6.95
CA TYR A 301 12.38 -4.25 5.59
C TYR A 301 13.80 -4.02 5.05
N LEU A 302 14.66 -3.37 5.86
CA LEU A 302 16.06 -3.14 5.48
C LEU A 302 16.82 -4.45 5.27
N ILE A 303 16.53 -5.49 6.05
CA ILE A 303 17.12 -6.82 5.89
C ILE A 303 16.64 -7.50 4.60
N GLU A 304 15.33 -7.42 4.28
CA GLU A 304 14.79 -7.94 3.01
C GLU A 304 15.43 -7.23 1.80
N GLU A 305 15.74 -5.94 1.90
CA GLU A 305 16.49 -5.16 0.88
C GLU A 305 18.00 -5.48 0.82
N GLY A 306 18.47 -6.48 1.58
CA GLY A 306 19.86 -6.93 1.58
C GLY A 306 20.81 -6.03 2.40
N HIS A 307 20.28 -5.24 3.33
CA HIS A 307 21.07 -4.48 4.30
C HIS A 307 21.18 -5.24 5.62
N THR A 308 22.05 -4.76 6.52
CA THR A 308 22.08 -5.29 7.89
C THR A 308 21.37 -4.32 8.81
N ALA A 309 20.45 -4.81 9.63
CA ALA A 309 19.78 -4.01 10.65
C ALA A 309 19.65 -4.78 11.96
N THR A 310 19.75 -4.07 13.08
CA THR A 310 19.50 -4.60 14.43
C THR A 310 18.59 -3.65 15.19
N LEU A 311 17.90 -4.17 16.19
CA LEU A 311 16.99 -3.39 17.02
C LEU A 311 17.60 -3.16 18.40
N LYS A 312 17.50 -1.94 18.91
CA LYS A 312 17.75 -1.63 20.32
C LYS A 312 16.46 -1.10 20.92
N ARG A 313 16.04 -1.65 22.05
CA ARG A 313 14.92 -1.09 22.81
C ARG A 313 15.45 0.10 23.61
N VAL A 314 14.69 1.18 23.63
CA VAL A 314 15.00 2.36 24.44
C VAL A 314 13.76 2.79 25.20
N ALA A 315 13.93 3.42 26.35
CA ALA A 315 12.79 3.88 27.14
C ALA A 315 11.89 4.80 26.29
N LYS A 316 10.61 4.41 26.13
CA LYS A 316 9.58 5.12 25.33
C LYS A 316 9.82 5.17 23.81
N GLY A 317 10.59 4.24 23.25
CA GLY A 317 10.80 4.16 21.80
C GLY A 317 11.56 2.92 21.35
N SER A 318 12.07 2.96 20.13
CA SER A 318 12.95 1.92 19.62
C SER A 318 13.93 2.50 18.60
N GLU A 319 15.15 1.96 18.59
CA GLU A 319 16.22 2.36 17.69
C GLU A 319 16.53 1.23 16.70
N VAL A 320 16.64 1.58 15.43
CA VAL A 320 17.17 0.69 14.39
C VAL A 320 18.60 1.12 14.09
N HIS A 321 19.53 0.19 14.25
CA HIS A 321 20.92 0.37 13.82
C HIS A 321 21.09 -0.34 12.49
N ALA A 322 21.33 0.40 11.42
CA ALA A 322 21.40 -0.14 10.07
C ALA A 322 22.76 0.13 9.41
N ARG A 323 23.18 -0.75 8.51
CA ARG A 323 24.30 -0.51 7.60
C ARG A 323 23.81 -0.62 6.15
N ILE A 324 23.83 0.51 5.45
CA ILE A 324 23.33 0.65 4.08
C ILE A 324 24.48 1.14 3.22
N LYS A 325 24.86 0.37 2.19
CA LYS A 325 26.02 0.67 1.30
C LYS A 325 27.30 1.02 2.08
N GLY A 326 27.54 0.34 3.20
CA GLY A 326 28.71 0.55 4.07
C GLY A 326 28.59 1.68 5.09
N ILE A 327 27.56 2.54 4.98
CA ILE A 327 27.31 3.64 5.91
C ILE A 327 26.47 3.14 7.08
N ARG A 328 26.84 3.50 8.32
CA ARG A 328 26.08 3.17 9.53
C ARG A 328 25.08 4.28 9.87
N TYR A 329 23.86 3.87 10.19
CA TYR A 329 22.77 4.75 10.57
C TYR A 329 22.15 4.31 11.89
N ILE A 330 21.65 5.30 12.65
CA ILE A 330 20.81 5.12 13.82
C ILE A 330 19.49 5.82 13.54
N ILE A 331 18.38 5.09 13.67
CA ILE A 331 17.03 5.58 13.40
C ILE A 331 16.23 5.42 14.67
N ARG A 332 15.85 6.52 15.31
CA ARG A 332 15.05 6.50 16.53
C ARG A 332 13.60 6.78 16.18
N THR A 333 12.70 5.94 16.67
CA THR A 333 11.26 6.10 16.49
C THR A 333 10.58 6.25 17.84
N SER A 334 9.72 7.26 17.94
CA SER A 334 8.84 7.49 19.09
C SER A 334 7.44 7.84 18.61
N THR A 335 6.43 7.57 19.43
CA THR A 335 5.06 8.01 19.15
C THR A 335 4.91 9.48 19.49
N ASP A 336 4.28 10.25 18.62
CA ASP A 336 3.91 11.63 18.84
C ASP A 336 2.66 11.70 19.72
N PRO A 337 2.75 12.23 20.95
CA PRO A 337 1.61 12.31 21.86
C PRO A 337 0.50 13.25 21.38
N LEU A 338 0.78 14.19 20.46
CA LEU A 338 -0.21 15.15 19.95
C LEU A 338 -0.99 14.59 18.76
N THR A 339 -0.33 13.86 17.88
CA THR A 339 -0.94 13.37 16.63
C THR A 339 -1.28 11.89 16.67
N GLY A 340 -0.74 11.14 17.64
CA GLY A 340 -0.79 9.67 17.66
C GLY A 340 0.02 9.02 16.52
N GLY A 341 0.78 9.83 15.75
CA GLY A 341 1.66 9.38 14.68
C GLY A 341 3.05 8.98 15.19
N PHE A 342 3.98 8.77 14.28
CA PHE A 342 5.37 8.42 14.61
C PHE A 342 6.32 9.56 14.22
N VAL A 343 7.22 9.91 15.13
CA VAL A 343 8.33 10.82 14.89
C VAL A 343 9.60 10.00 14.72
N HIS A 344 10.42 10.40 13.76
CA HIS A 344 11.67 9.74 13.47
C HIS A 344 12.84 10.72 13.52
N PHE A 345 13.94 10.28 14.12
CA PHE A 345 15.23 10.95 14.09
C PHE A 345 16.22 10.02 13.42
N VAL A 346 16.91 10.52 12.38
CA VAL A 346 17.88 9.72 11.63
C VAL A 346 19.23 10.38 11.76
N SER A 347 20.20 9.57 12.14
CA SER A 347 21.59 9.99 12.23
C SER A 347 22.51 9.05 11.49
N ARG A 348 23.55 9.61 10.89
CA ARG A 348 24.65 8.90 10.24
C ARG A 348 25.85 8.84 11.20
N GLN A 349 26.38 7.65 11.43
CA GLN A 349 27.62 7.49 12.19
C GLN A 349 28.86 7.77 11.31
N LYS A 350 29.78 8.57 11.83
CA LYS A 350 31.10 8.81 11.23
C LYS A 350 32.18 8.66 12.32
N GLY A 351 32.76 7.46 12.41
CA GLY A 351 33.63 7.11 13.55
C GLY A 351 32.79 7.00 14.83
N GLU A 352 33.15 7.77 15.85
CA GLU A 352 32.40 7.87 17.11
C GLU A 352 31.32 8.97 17.09
N GLU A 353 31.34 9.84 16.08
CA GLU A 353 30.37 10.93 15.98
C GLU A 353 29.05 10.48 15.35
N GLU A 354 27.96 11.00 15.91
CA GLU A 354 26.62 10.86 15.37
C GLU A 354 26.19 12.19 14.71
N ILE A 355 25.96 12.15 13.40
CA ILE A 355 25.55 13.32 12.61
C ILE A 355 24.07 13.21 12.30
N GLU A 356 23.23 14.05 12.90
CA GLU A 356 21.80 14.10 12.57
C GLU A 356 21.59 14.55 11.12
N ILE A 357 20.78 13.79 10.38
CA ILE A 357 20.40 14.06 8.99
C ILE A 357 18.88 14.23 8.81
N TYR A 358 18.07 13.90 9.83
CA TYR A 358 16.63 14.13 9.84
C TYR A 358 16.10 14.22 11.29
N PRO A 359 15.18 15.16 11.60
CA PRO A 359 14.50 16.08 10.69
C PRO A 359 15.31 17.35 10.34
N PHE A 360 16.37 17.69 11.08
CA PHE A 360 17.10 18.94 10.93
C PHE A 360 18.53 18.72 10.43
N SER A 361 18.70 18.46 9.12
CA SER A 361 20.05 18.33 8.55
C SER A 361 20.77 19.67 8.46
N ARG A 362 22.01 19.73 8.97
CA ARG A 362 22.97 20.82 8.73
C ARG A 362 24.09 20.44 7.75
N VAL A 363 23.96 19.27 7.12
CA VAL A 363 24.97 18.68 6.24
C VAL A 363 24.40 18.40 4.86
N THR A 364 25.27 18.34 3.86
CA THR A 364 24.90 17.88 2.53
C THR A 364 24.48 16.41 2.58
N LEU A 365 23.24 16.13 2.18
CA LEU A 365 22.67 14.79 2.12
C LEU A 365 23.19 14.04 0.89
N THR A 366 23.69 12.82 1.12
CA THR A 366 24.02 11.85 0.06
C THR A 366 22.75 11.23 -0.51
N GLU A 367 22.88 10.51 -1.63
CA GLU A 367 21.79 9.72 -2.19
C GLU A 367 21.26 8.67 -1.21
N THR A 368 22.15 8.03 -0.44
CA THR A 368 21.78 7.04 0.57
C THR A 368 21.02 7.68 1.72
N ASP A 369 21.40 8.90 2.13
CA ASP A 369 20.66 9.67 3.15
C ASP A 369 19.25 10.00 2.66
N ARG A 370 19.10 10.47 1.42
CA ARG A 370 17.78 10.79 0.84
C ARG A 370 16.89 9.55 0.71
N TYR A 371 17.46 8.43 0.26
CA TYR A 371 16.76 7.14 0.23
C TYR A 371 16.25 6.76 1.62
N LEU A 372 17.13 6.76 2.63
CA LEU A 372 16.74 6.38 3.99
C LEU A 372 15.68 7.33 4.58
N ILE A 373 15.83 8.64 4.38
CA ILE A 373 14.84 9.63 4.83
C ILE A 373 13.49 9.39 4.16
N SER A 374 13.47 9.09 2.86
CA SER A 374 12.23 8.78 2.15
C SER A 374 11.54 7.52 2.70
N LEU A 375 12.32 6.52 3.09
CA LEU A 375 11.83 5.28 3.70
C LEU A 375 11.26 5.55 5.11
N VAL A 376 12.02 6.26 5.94
CA VAL A 376 11.68 6.54 7.35
C VAL A 376 10.43 7.41 7.47
N LYS A 377 10.23 8.38 6.57
CA LYS A 377 8.99 9.18 6.53
C LYS A 377 7.72 8.34 6.35
N ASN A 378 7.85 7.14 5.79
CA ASN A 378 6.75 6.22 5.54
C ASN A 378 6.90 4.93 6.36
N ALA A 379 7.69 4.93 7.45
CA ALA A 379 8.02 3.72 8.19
C ALA A 379 6.77 2.96 8.72
N SER A 380 5.75 3.69 9.17
CA SER A 380 4.47 3.08 9.63
C SER A 380 3.62 2.50 8.51
N SER A 381 3.94 2.84 7.27
CA SER A 381 3.25 2.42 6.06
C SER A 381 4.02 1.35 5.28
N LEU A 382 5.19 0.94 5.77
CA LEU A 382 5.97 -0.12 5.14
C LEU A 382 5.17 -1.43 5.15
N PRO A 383 5.32 -2.26 4.09
CA PRO A 383 4.69 -3.56 4.07
C PRO A 383 5.11 -4.35 5.31
N LEU A 384 4.20 -5.19 5.82
CA LEU A 384 4.50 -6.07 6.95
C LEU A 384 5.54 -7.11 6.48
N CYS A 385 6.74 -7.01 7.04
CA CYS A 385 7.89 -7.83 6.68
C CYS A 385 8.01 -9.04 7.62
N PRO A 386 8.39 -10.23 7.12
CA PRO A 386 8.78 -11.34 7.96
C PRO A 386 10.01 -11.00 8.82
N LEU A 387 10.11 -11.65 9.98
CA LEU A 387 11.32 -11.67 10.79
C LEU A 387 12.40 -12.53 10.10
N PRO A 388 13.69 -12.23 10.28
CA PRO A 388 14.78 -13.13 9.91
C PRO A 388 14.58 -14.52 10.54
N VAL A 389 15.09 -15.58 9.89
CA VAL A 389 14.92 -16.99 10.36
C VAL A 389 15.43 -17.17 11.79
N ASP A 390 16.55 -16.52 12.12
CA ASP A 390 17.15 -16.55 13.46
C ASP A 390 16.53 -15.51 14.43
N GLY A 391 15.45 -14.84 14.00
CA GLY A 391 14.85 -13.73 14.70
C GLY A 391 15.55 -12.39 14.46
N LEU A 392 14.87 -11.30 14.82
CA LEU A 392 15.47 -9.97 14.77
C LEU A 392 16.49 -9.82 15.92
N MET A 393 17.75 -9.56 15.59
CA MET A 393 18.80 -9.37 16.58
C MET A 393 18.54 -8.13 17.44
N MET A 394 18.49 -8.36 18.76
CA MET A 394 18.37 -7.31 19.77
C MET A 394 19.76 -6.93 20.27
N MET A 395 20.08 -5.65 20.31
CA MET A 395 21.26 -5.15 21.01
C MET A 395 20.96 -5.11 22.51
N GLU A 396 21.82 -5.71 23.33
CA GLU A 396 21.73 -5.64 24.78
C GLU A 396 21.98 -4.20 25.27
N GLU A 397 21.29 -3.80 26.35
CA GLU A 397 21.62 -2.58 27.07
C GLU A 397 22.97 -2.80 27.78
N SER A 398 24.02 -2.16 27.26
CA SER A 398 25.34 -2.10 27.89
C SER A 398 25.36 -1.19 29.10
#